data_AF-A0A817KF30-F1
#
_entry.id   AF-A0A817KF30-F1
#
_cell.length_a   1.000
_cell.length_b   1.000
_cell.length_c   1.000
_cell.angle_alpha   90.00
_cell.angle_beta   90.00
_cell.angle_gamma   90.00
#
_symmetry.space_group_name_H-M   'P 1'
#
loop_
_entity.id
_entity.type
_entity.pdbx_description
1 polymer ?
#
loop_
_entity_poly.entity_id
_entity_poly.type
_entity_poly.pdbx_seq_one_letter_code
_entity_poly.pdbx_strand_id
1 'polypeptide(L)'
;MEFDVSNINVDKEHFLSAISIYLYKPHVVNKRVTTVRFALALDRSDRKYSTGKTIVDKRTLISKNPRIYHDQDEYILSNDMSIEFRPIVSNSMNSKSCGVQVFAYRFELLIQENKIRLVIVENKTEKEILWLKDNLMPKFIKWCQSNIENSTENTTLKLISIEEYQREYERLKIKYGKYLTENWCESTDPQKHVFEDLGMKNIYVGKSWAITKYWN
;
A
#
# COMPACT_ATOMS: atom_id res chain seq x y z
N MET A 1 -1.97 23.13 -3.94
CA MET A 1 -2.77 23.39 -2.71
C MET A 1 -1.99 22.86 -1.53
N GLU A 2 -1.98 23.55 -0.39
CA GLU A 2 -1.15 23.18 0.77
C GLU A 2 -2.00 23.06 2.03
N PHE A 3 -1.69 22.05 2.86
CA PHE A 3 -2.33 21.83 4.14
C PHE A 3 -1.27 21.66 5.21
N ASP A 4 -1.25 22.59 6.15
CA ASP A 4 -0.28 22.61 7.24
C ASP A 4 -0.91 22.09 8.53
N VAL A 5 -0.19 21.23 9.22
CA VAL A 5 -0.48 20.87 10.61
C VAL A 5 0.71 21.34 11.45
N SER A 6 0.44 22.24 12.38
CA SER A 6 1.44 22.93 13.20
C SER A 6 1.48 22.43 14.63
N ASN A 7 2.54 22.76 15.37
CA ASN A 7 2.73 22.41 16.78
C ASN A 7 2.77 20.91 17.06
N ILE A 8 3.17 20.14 16.06
CA ILE A 8 3.37 18.70 16.22
C ILE A 8 4.84 18.56 16.58
N ASN A 9 5.16 18.39 17.86
CA ASN A 9 6.54 18.16 18.33
C ASN A 9 7.09 16.87 17.70
N VAL A 10 7.58 16.97 16.46
CA VAL A 10 7.97 15.85 15.60
C VAL A 10 9.36 16.13 15.09
N ASP A 11 10.27 15.23 15.42
CA ASP A 11 11.61 15.24 14.87
C ASP A 11 11.66 14.53 13.50
N LYS A 12 12.84 14.56 12.88
CA LYS A 12 13.10 13.92 11.59
C LYS A 12 12.89 12.40 11.64
N GLU A 13 13.28 11.74 12.74
CA GLU A 13 13.20 10.29 12.89
C GLU A 13 11.74 9.81 12.87
N HIS A 14 10.88 10.47 13.65
CA HIS A 14 9.46 10.17 13.70
C HIS A 14 8.75 10.41 12.36
N PHE A 15 9.12 11.49 11.66
CA PHE A 15 8.62 11.75 10.31
C PHE A 15 9.03 10.64 9.31
N LEU A 16 10.31 10.24 9.30
CA LEU A 16 10.79 9.15 8.46
C LEU A 16 10.15 7.81 8.81
N SER A 17 9.90 7.54 10.10
CA SER A 17 9.19 6.35 10.56
C SER A 17 7.74 6.32 10.06
N ALA A 18 7.01 7.44 10.15
CA ALA A 18 5.66 7.57 9.61
C ALA A 18 5.62 7.38 8.08
N ILE A 19 6.63 7.93 7.37
CA ILE A 19 6.81 7.71 5.93
C ILE A 19 7.01 6.21 5.64
N SER A 20 7.86 5.53 6.40
CA SER A 20 8.13 4.10 6.24
C SER A 20 6.84 3.28 6.39
N ILE A 21 6.03 3.56 7.41
CA ILE A 21 4.72 2.91 7.58
C ILE A 21 3.87 3.10 6.32
N TYR A 22 3.77 4.32 5.80
CA TYR A 22 2.94 4.58 4.62
C TYR A 22 3.50 3.96 3.33
N LEU A 23 4.82 3.91 3.19
CA LEU A 23 5.49 3.31 2.05
C LEU A 23 5.23 1.80 1.96
N TYR A 24 5.41 1.09 3.07
CA TYR A 24 5.36 -0.37 3.11
C TYR A 24 3.97 -0.93 3.48
N LYS A 25 3.14 -0.16 4.17
CA LYS A 25 1.82 -0.59 4.66
C LYS A 25 0.67 0.34 4.26
N PRO A 26 0.53 0.81 3.00
CA PRO A 26 -0.55 1.72 2.61
C PRO A 26 -1.97 1.14 2.79
N HIS A 27 -2.12 -0.19 2.91
CA HIS A 27 -3.40 -0.84 3.19
C HIS A 27 -4.03 -0.39 4.52
N VAL A 28 -3.23 0.14 5.46
CA VAL A 28 -3.73 0.65 6.76
C VAL A 28 -4.59 1.91 6.61
N VAL A 29 -4.44 2.64 5.50
CA VAL A 29 -5.25 3.84 5.16
C VAL A 29 -6.13 3.59 3.94
N ASN A 30 -5.65 2.84 2.96
CA ASN A 30 -6.36 2.54 1.72
C ASN A 30 -6.79 1.08 1.68
N LYS A 31 -8.05 0.80 2.04
CA LYS A 31 -8.63 -0.56 2.07
C LYS A 31 -8.75 -1.23 0.69
N ARG A 32 -8.53 -0.50 -0.41
CA ARG A 32 -8.47 -1.07 -1.77
C ARG A 32 -7.14 -1.73 -2.07
N VAL A 33 -6.12 -1.47 -1.28
CA VAL A 33 -4.76 -2.01 -1.44
C VAL A 33 -4.56 -3.14 -0.45
N THR A 34 -3.84 -4.16 -0.88
CA THR A 34 -3.47 -5.32 -0.05
C THR A 34 -2.01 -5.24 0.41
N THR A 35 -1.12 -4.91 -0.52
CA THR A 35 0.33 -4.87 -0.33
C THR A 35 0.95 -3.92 -1.35
N VAL A 36 2.26 -3.73 -1.22
CA VAL A 36 3.08 -2.97 -2.15
C VAL A 36 4.16 -3.89 -2.70
N ARG A 37 4.50 -3.69 -3.96
CA ARG A 37 5.69 -4.26 -4.59
C ARG A 37 6.61 -3.12 -5.01
N PHE A 38 7.88 -3.19 -4.64
CA PHE A 38 8.89 -2.25 -5.12
C PHE A 38 9.59 -2.86 -6.32
N ALA A 39 9.74 -2.10 -7.39
CA ALA A 39 10.61 -2.51 -8.49
C ALA A 39 12.05 -2.18 -8.08
N LEU A 40 12.93 -3.19 -8.10
CA LEU A 40 14.37 -2.93 -8.03
C LEU A 40 14.69 -1.93 -9.14
N ALA A 41 15.40 -0.84 -8.82
CA ALA A 41 15.79 0.21 -9.76
C ALA A 41 16.68 -0.36 -10.89
N LEU A 42 16.05 -1.02 -11.86
CA LEU A 42 16.61 -1.53 -13.10
C LEU A 42 16.20 -0.57 -14.20
N ASP A 43 16.87 0.57 -14.27
CA ASP A 43 17.75 0.93 -15.38
C ASP A 43 18.38 2.31 -15.11
N ARG A 44 19.62 2.52 -15.54
CA ARG A 44 20.34 3.80 -15.34
C ARG A 44 19.74 4.96 -16.15
N SER A 45 18.85 4.65 -17.10
CA SER A 45 18.20 5.59 -18.02
C SER A 45 17.09 6.43 -17.39
N ASP A 46 16.38 5.92 -16.38
CA ASP A 46 15.29 6.64 -15.68
C ASP A 46 15.77 7.63 -14.61
N ARG A 47 17.09 7.69 -14.35
CA ARG A 47 17.70 8.59 -13.35
C ARG A 47 17.81 10.05 -13.79
N LYS A 48 17.33 10.42 -14.97
CA LYS A 48 17.44 11.78 -15.49
C LYS A 48 16.18 12.60 -15.28
N TYR A 49 16.02 13.10 -14.04
CA TYR A 49 15.37 14.38 -13.79
C TYR A 49 16.24 15.16 -12.80
N SER A 50 17.04 16.09 -13.34
CA SER A 50 17.94 16.95 -12.56
C SER A 50 17.16 18.09 -11.90
N THR A 51 17.14 18.09 -10.57
CA THR A 51 17.11 19.28 -9.68
C THR A 51 17.05 18.78 -8.24
N GLY A 52 18.17 18.29 -7.71
CA GLY A 52 18.32 17.97 -6.27
C GLY A 52 17.35 16.93 -5.65
N LYS A 53 16.43 16.33 -6.43
CA LYS A 53 15.50 15.29 -6.03
C LYS A 53 16.00 13.95 -6.58
N THR A 54 16.55 13.10 -5.72
CA THR A 54 16.86 11.72 -6.09
C THR A 54 15.54 10.98 -6.31
N ILE A 55 15.30 10.47 -7.52
CA ILE A 55 14.27 9.45 -7.73
C ILE A 55 14.79 8.21 -7.03
N VAL A 56 14.12 7.80 -5.96
CA VAL A 56 14.62 6.71 -5.12
C VAL A 56 14.05 5.38 -5.57
N ASP A 57 12.74 5.30 -5.89
CA ASP A 57 12.12 4.02 -6.24
C ASP A 57 10.81 4.16 -7.04
N LYS A 58 10.42 3.05 -7.69
CA LYS A 58 9.07 2.84 -8.22
C LYS A 58 8.36 1.81 -7.36
N ARG A 59 7.14 2.12 -6.93
CA ARG A 59 6.26 1.18 -6.22
C ARG A 59 5.01 0.87 -7.03
N THR A 60 4.51 -0.35 -6.88
CA THR A 60 3.20 -0.79 -7.37
C THR A 60 2.32 -1.10 -6.17
N LEU A 61 1.19 -0.39 -6.04
CA LEU A 61 0.12 -0.72 -5.11
C LEU A 61 -0.69 -1.87 -5.70
N ILE A 62 -0.77 -2.98 -4.96
CA ILE A 62 -1.49 -4.17 -5.41
C ILE A 62 -2.94 -4.11 -4.93
N SER A 63 -3.87 -4.26 -5.86
CA SER A 63 -5.30 -4.24 -5.61
C SER A 63 -5.73 -5.41 -4.72
N LYS A 64 -6.55 -5.13 -3.69
CA LYS A 64 -7.22 -6.15 -2.87
C LYS A 64 -8.36 -6.83 -3.61
N ASN A 65 -8.93 -6.18 -4.63
CA ASN A 65 -10.00 -6.74 -5.45
C ASN A 65 -9.71 -6.48 -6.94
N PRO A 66 -8.89 -7.35 -7.58
CA PRO A 66 -8.43 -7.18 -8.97
C PRO A 66 -9.55 -7.14 -10.01
N ARG A 67 -10.75 -7.60 -9.67
CA ARG A 67 -11.93 -7.58 -10.54
C ARG A 67 -12.55 -6.19 -10.67
N ILE A 68 -12.41 -5.38 -9.63
CA ILE A 68 -12.97 -4.02 -9.56
C ILE A 68 -11.89 -2.98 -9.82
N TYR A 69 -10.70 -3.22 -9.27
CA TYR A 69 -9.60 -2.27 -9.32
C TYR A 69 -8.33 -2.86 -9.92
N HIS A 70 -7.69 -2.12 -10.82
CA HIS A 70 -6.34 -2.44 -11.28
C HIS A 70 -5.27 -1.96 -10.29
N ASP A 71 -4.06 -2.53 -10.40
CA ASP A 71 -2.89 -2.11 -9.63
C ASP A 71 -2.44 -0.70 -10.02
N GLN A 72 -1.85 0.05 -9.08
CA GLN A 72 -1.40 1.43 -9.32
C GLN A 72 0.11 1.55 -9.19
N ASP A 73 0.77 1.94 -10.27
CA ASP A 73 2.18 2.29 -10.23
C ASP A 73 2.38 3.74 -9.78
N GLU A 74 3.41 4.00 -8.98
CA GLU A 74 3.77 5.33 -8.50
C GLU A 74 5.29 5.49 -8.43
N TYR A 75 5.80 6.65 -8.86
CA TYR A 75 7.17 7.05 -8.60
C TYR A 75 7.29 7.70 -7.22
N ILE A 76 8.38 7.39 -6.53
CA ILE A 76 8.72 7.92 -5.22
C ILE A 76 9.95 8.82 -5.34
N LEU A 77 9.77 10.09 -4.99
CA LEU A 77 10.86 11.05 -4.89
C LEU A 77 10.99 11.46 -3.43
N SER A 78 12.08 11.06 -2.79
CA SER A 78 12.34 11.39 -1.39
C SER A 78 13.63 12.16 -1.23
N ASN A 79 13.63 13.07 -0.27
CA ASN A 79 14.82 13.65 0.32
C ASN A 79 14.66 13.60 1.86
N ASP A 80 15.65 14.13 2.57
CA ASP A 80 15.71 14.11 4.03
C ASP A 80 14.50 14.72 4.76
N MET A 81 13.76 15.59 4.08
CA MET A 81 12.72 16.43 4.68
C MET A 81 11.38 16.35 3.95
N SER A 82 11.29 15.56 2.87
CA SER A 82 10.09 15.48 2.07
C SER A 82 10.01 14.19 1.26
N ILE A 83 8.79 13.73 1.01
CA ILE A 83 8.51 12.60 0.14
C ILE A 83 7.32 12.86 -0.75
N GLU A 84 7.52 12.69 -2.05
CA GLU A 84 6.54 12.91 -3.10
C GLU A 84 6.16 11.58 -3.76
N PHE A 85 4.85 11.40 -3.91
CA PHE A 85 4.24 10.26 -4.58
C PHE A 85 3.66 10.76 -5.91
N ARG A 86 4.10 10.19 -7.04
CA ARG A 86 3.61 10.52 -8.38
C ARG A 86 2.97 9.31 -9.03
N PRO A 87 1.63 9.22 -9.08
CA PRO A 87 0.96 8.14 -9.78
C PRO A 87 1.29 8.12 -11.27
N ILE A 88 1.55 6.94 -11.80
CA ILE A 88 1.73 6.71 -13.24
C ILE A 88 0.35 6.40 -13.81
N VAL A 89 -0.16 7.29 -14.66
CA VAL A 89 -1.45 7.10 -15.31
C VAL A 89 -1.26 6.19 -16.52
N SER A 90 -1.80 4.97 -16.43
CA SER A 90 -1.97 4.07 -17.56
C SER A 90 -3.27 4.44 -18.27
N ASN A 91 -3.18 5.02 -19.47
CA ASN A 91 -4.34 5.40 -20.28
C ASN A 91 -5.13 4.19 -20.86
N SER A 92 -4.72 2.95 -20.57
CA SER A 92 -5.23 1.74 -21.24
C SER A 92 -6.21 0.91 -20.41
N MET A 93 -6.57 1.33 -19.20
CA MET A 93 -7.40 0.54 -18.28
C MET A 93 -8.82 1.09 -18.17
N ASN A 94 -9.82 0.27 -18.52
CA ASN A 94 -11.25 0.59 -18.38
C ASN A 94 -11.76 0.52 -16.93
N SER A 95 -11.00 -0.09 -16.01
CA SER A 95 -11.35 -0.25 -14.60
C SER A 95 -10.75 0.87 -13.73
N LYS A 96 -11.30 1.07 -12.53
CA LYS A 96 -10.80 2.11 -11.61
C LYS A 96 -9.47 1.67 -10.98
N SER A 97 -8.60 2.61 -10.64
CA SER A 97 -7.39 2.30 -9.88
C SER A 97 -7.68 1.89 -8.43
N CYS A 98 -6.85 0.99 -7.88
CA CYS A 98 -6.82 0.72 -6.44
C CYS A 98 -6.16 1.87 -5.65
N GLY A 99 -5.34 2.67 -6.32
CA GLY A 99 -4.89 3.97 -5.82
C GLY A 99 -6.11 4.89 -5.67
N VAL A 100 -6.32 5.40 -4.46
CA VAL A 100 -7.37 6.42 -4.24
C VAL A 100 -6.90 7.77 -4.80
N GLN A 101 -5.59 7.96 -4.97
CA GLN A 101 -4.97 9.14 -5.53
C GLN A 101 -4.47 8.85 -6.94
N VAL A 102 -4.93 9.62 -7.91
CA VAL A 102 -4.46 9.61 -9.31
C VAL A 102 -3.80 10.95 -9.67
N PHE A 103 -3.08 11.52 -8.71
CA PHE A 103 -2.35 12.78 -8.84
C PHE A 103 -1.20 12.86 -7.86
N ALA A 104 -0.23 13.70 -8.19
CA ALA A 104 0.96 13.88 -7.36
C ALA A 104 0.69 14.68 -6.07
N TYR A 105 1.24 14.19 -4.95
CA TYR A 105 1.23 14.87 -3.65
C TYR A 105 2.52 14.60 -2.88
N ARG A 106 2.87 15.49 -1.96
CA ARG A 106 4.12 15.45 -1.19
C ARG A 106 3.89 15.79 0.28
N PHE A 107 4.54 15.07 1.17
CA PHE A 107 4.71 15.48 2.57
C PHE A 107 6.03 16.22 2.72
N GLU A 108 6.04 17.29 3.50
CA GLU A 108 7.21 18.08 3.85
C GLU A 108 7.26 18.29 5.37
N LEU A 109 8.42 18.09 5.96
CA LEU A 109 8.72 18.43 7.34
C LEU A 109 9.41 19.80 7.37
N LEU A 110 8.80 20.77 8.05
CA LEU A 110 9.33 22.10 8.25
C LEU A 110 9.81 22.20 9.71
N ILE A 111 11.04 21.73 9.98
CA ILE A 111 11.61 21.68 11.35
C ILE A 111 11.60 23.06 12.02
N GLN A 112 11.99 24.11 11.29
CA GLN A 112 12.06 25.47 11.84
C GLN A 112 10.70 25.99 12.30
N GLU A 113 9.63 25.56 11.64
CA GLU A 113 8.27 25.98 11.98
C GLU A 113 7.53 24.96 12.87
N ASN A 114 8.15 23.80 13.12
CA ASN A 114 7.54 22.66 13.79
C ASN A 114 6.19 22.24 13.14
N LYS A 115 6.21 22.12 11.80
CA LYS A 115 5.03 21.80 10.99
C LYS A 115 5.28 20.64 10.04
N ILE A 116 4.23 19.88 9.77
CA ILE A 116 4.15 18.97 8.64
C ILE A 116 3.19 19.56 7.62
N ARG A 117 3.64 19.66 6.38
CA ARG A 117 2.87 20.17 5.25
C ARG A 117 2.55 19.04 4.28
N LEU A 118 1.30 18.98 3.83
CA LEU A 118 0.89 18.20 2.66
C LEU A 118 0.70 19.15 1.49
N VAL A 119 1.53 18.99 0.46
CA VAL A 119 1.47 19.73 -0.80
C VAL A 119 0.80 18.86 -1.85
N ILE A 120 -0.25 19.37 -2.47
CA ILE A 120 -0.87 18.80 -3.65
C ILE A 120 -0.28 19.49 -4.88
N VAL A 121 0.37 18.69 -5.73
CA VAL A 121 1.18 19.15 -6.86
C VAL A 121 0.31 19.43 -8.10
N GLU A 122 -0.85 18.79 -8.22
CA GLU A 122 -1.79 18.96 -9.34
C GLU A 122 -3.15 19.53 -8.90
N ASN A 123 -3.84 20.23 -9.80
CA ASN A 123 -5.21 20.71 -9.55
C ASN A 123 -6.21 19.57 -9.81
N LYS A 124 -6.98 19.17 -8.78
CA LYS A 124 -7.85 17.98 -8.79
C LYS A 124 -9.18 18.24 -8.10
N THR A 125 -10.08 17.26 -8.18
CA THR A 125 -11.42 17.40 -7.61
C THR A 125 -11.38 17.44 -6.09
N GLU A 126 -12.26 18.25 -5.49
CA GLU A 126 -12.34 18.47 -4.04
C GLU A 126 -12.49 17.14 -3.26
N LYS A 127 -13.24 16.17 -3.80
CA LYS A 127 -13.44 14.86 -3.16
C LYS A 127 -12.16 14.06 -2.96
N GLU A 128 -11.25 14.11 -3.92
CA GLU A 128 -10.00 13.34 -3.83
C GLU A 128 -9.00 14.03 -2.89
N ILE A 129 -9.04 15.36 -2.86
CA ILE A 129 -8.28 16.19 -1.91
C ILE A 129 -8.75 15.92 -0.47
N LEU A 130 -10.07 15.87 -0.24
CA LEU A 130 -10.65 15.58 1.06
C LEU A 130 -10.21 14.22 1.61
N TRP A 131 -10.02 13.20 0.75
CA TRP A 131 -9.51 11.92 1.24
C TRP A 131 -8.11 12.05 1.85
N LEU A 132 -7.20 12.77 1.20
CA LEU A 132 -5.85 13.00 1.73
C LEU A 132 -5.91 13.75 3.06
N LYS A 133 -6.73 14.80 3.13
CA LYS A 133 -6.87 15.65 4.30
C LYS A 133 -7.54 14.94 5.48
N ASP A 134 -8.60 14.18 5.23
CA ASP A 134 -9.46 13.65 6.29
C ASP A 134 -9.13 12.20 6.67
N ASN A 135 -8.46 11.44 5.80
CA ASN A 135 -8.14 10.03 6.04
C ASN A 135 -6.64 9.78 6.20
N LEU A 136 -5.81 10.31 5.30
CA LEU A 136 -4.38 10.05 5.31
C LEU A 136 -3.66 10.94 6.33
N MET A 137 -3.84 12.25 6.26
CA MET A 137 -3.14 13.21 7.10
C MET A 137 -3.30 12.92 8.60
N PRO A 138 -4.50 12.67 9.15
CA PRO A 138 -4.65 12.44 10.59
C PRO A 138 -3.94 11.17 11.05
N LYS A 139 -3.95 10.12 10.21
CA LYS A 139 -3.20 8.89 10.47
C LYS A 139 -1.70 9.10 10.37
N PHE A 140 -1.24 9.91 9.41
CA PHE A 140 0.16 10.25 9.25
C PHE A 140 0.70 11.05 10.45
N ILE A 141 -0.07 12.01 10.97
CA ILE A 141 0.29 12.76 12.19
C ILE A 141 0.34 11.82 13.39
N LYS A 142 -0.64 10.93 13.55
CA LYS A 142 -0.61 9.89 14.58
C LYS A 142 0.63 8.99 14.45
N TRP A 143 0.98 8.64 13.22
CA TRP A 143 2.30 8.22 12.72
C TRP A 143 3.47 8.81 13.51
N CYS A 144 3.62 10.10 13.29
CA CYS A 144 4.73 10.89 13.78
C CYS A 144 4.73 11.07 15.30
N GLN A 145 3.57 11.03 15.96
CA GLN A 145 3.46 11.23 17.41
C GLN A 145 3.58 9.94 18.21
N SER A 146 3.54 8.79 17.54
CA SER A 146 3.66 7.50 18.22
C SER A 146 5.14 7.21 18.44
N ASN A 147 5.54 6.95 19.68
CA ASN A 147 6.82 6.31 19.99
C ASN A 147 6.75 4.88 19.45
N ILE A 148 7.10 4.72 18.17
CA ILE A 148 7.08 3.42 17.51
C ILE A 148 8.33 2.68 18.00
N GLU A 149 8.23 2.03 19.17
CA GLU A 149 8.81 0.71 19.26
C GLU A 149 8.22 -0.08 18.09
N ASN A 150 9.06 -0.64 17.23
CA ASN A 150 8.68 -1.60 16.21
C ASN A 150 8.09 -2.83 16.91
N SER A 151 6.90 -2.67 17.49
CA SER A 151 6.19 -3.70 18.22
C SER A 151 5.73 -4.68 17.18
N THR A 152 6.55 -5.72 17.07
CA THR A 152 6.34 -6.90 16.27
C THR A 152 6.31 -6.57 14.78
N GLU A 153 7.45 -6.80 14.16
CA GLU A 153 7.47 -7.78 13.08
C GLU A 153 6.36 -8.82 13.34
N ASN A 154 5.17 -8.61 12.79
CA ASN A 154 4.24 -9.68 12.47
C ASN A 154 4.83 -10.41 11.26
N THR A 155 6.08 -10.87 11.41
CA THR A 155 6.66 -12.01 10.72
C THR A 155 5.97 -13.26 11.25
N THR A 156 4.64 -13.30 11.12
CA THR A 156 4.02 -14.60 10.87
C THR A 156 4.78 -15.11 9.67
N LEU A 157 5.51 -16.22 9.80
CA LEU A 157 6.36 -16.81 8.77
C LEU A 157 5.59 -16.85 7.43
N LYS A 158 5.74 -15.81 6.61
CA LYS A 158 5.08 -15.71 5.31
C LYS A 158 5.93 -16.54 4.36
N LEU A 159 5.66 -17.84 4.37
CA LEU A 159 6.34 -18.84 3.54
C LEU A 159 6.13 -18.60 2.04
N ILE A 160 5.12 -17.80 1.69
CA ILE A 160 4.80 -17.35 0.35
C ILE A 160 4.62 -15.84 0.37
N SER A 161 4.92 -15.16 -0.74
CA SER A 161 4.70 -13.72 -0.82
C SER A 161 3.19 -13.40 -0.67
N ILE A 162 2.87 -12.22 -0.14
CA ILE A 162 1.47 -11.78 0.03
C ILE A 162 0.76 -11.75 -1.34
N GLU A 163 1.49 -11.43 -2.40
CA GLU A 163 0.99 -11.39 -3.77
C GLU A 163 0.60 -12.79 -4.28
N GLU A 164 1.48 -13.78 -4.11
CA GLU A 164 1.21 -15.17 -4.47
C GLU A 164 0.05 -15.75 -3.67
N TYR A 165 0.05 -15.51 -2.35
CA TYR A 165 -1.08 -15.88 -1.50
C TYR A 165 -2.37 -15.29 -2.04
N GLN A 166 -2.42 -13.98 -2.31
CA GLN A 166 -3.66 -13.38 -2.76
C GLN A 166 -4.14 -13.91 -4.12
N ARG A 167 -3.22 -14.09 -5.07
CA ARG A 167 -3.54 -14.62 -6.40
C ARG A 167 -4.18 -16.00 -6.30
N GLU A 168 -3.59 -16.86 -5.48
CA GLU A 168 -4.07 -18.22 -5.29
C GLU A 168 -5.37 -18.25 -4.48
N TYR A 169 -5.49 -17.36 -3.49
CA TYR A 169 -6.71 -17.21 -2.70
C TYR A 169 -7.89 -16.79 -3.59
N GLU A 170 -7.67 -15.80 -4.47
CA GLU A 170 -8.69 -15.35 -5.41
C GLU A 170 -9.05 -16.49 -6.37
N ARG A 171 -8.06 -17.21 -6.92
CA ARG A 171 -8.32 -18.38 -7.79
C ARG A 171 -9.20 -19.43 -7.09
N LEU A 172 -8.90 -19.76 -5.84
CA LEU A 172 -9.67 -20.71 -5.04
C LEU A 172 -11.08 -20.18 -4.71
N LYS A 173 -11.19 -18.89 -4.38
CA LYS A 173 -12.46 -18.21 -4.12
C LYS A 173 -13.37 -18.25 -5.35
N ILE A 174 -12.83 -18.02 -6.54
CA ILE A 174 -13.58 -18.11 -7.80
C ILE A 174 -14.04 -19.53 -8.07
N LYS A 175 -13.12 -20.49 -7.91
CA LYS A 175 -13.37 -21.89 -8.28
C LYS A 175 -14.34 -22.59 -7.33
N TYR A 176 -14.22 -22.32 -6.03
CA TYR A 176 -14.92 -23.09 -5.00
C TYR A 176 -15.83 -22.25 -4.10
N GLY A 177 -15.67 -20.92 -4.04
CA GLY A 177 -16.35 -20.08 -3.05
C GLY A 177 -17.87 -20.19 -3.10
N LYS A 178 -18.47 -20.11 -4.29
CA LYS A 178 -19.92 -20.23 -4.46
C LYS A 178 -20.43 -21.61 -4.04
N TYR A 179 -19.82 -22.67 -4.58
CA TYR A 179 -20.19 -24.05 -4.28
C TYR A 179 -20.07 -24.39 -2.79
N LEU A 180 -18.96 -24.01 -2.15
CA LEU A 180 -18.73 -24.29 -0.73
C LEU A 180 -19.67 -23.52 0.20
N THR A 181 -20.07 -22.30 -0.20
CA THR A 181 -21.06 -21.51 0.55
C THR A 181 -22.45 -22.12 0.43
N GLU A 182 -22.82 -22.59 -0.76
CA GLU A 182 -24.14 -23.20 -1.03
C GLU A 182 -24.28 -24.61 -0.44
N ASN A 183 -23.18 -25.34 -0.29
CA ASN A 183 -23.13 -26.70 0.25
C ASN A 183 -22.45 -26.74 1.63
N TRP A 184 -22.59 -25.67 2.41
CA TRP A 184 -22.00 -25.61 3.74
C TRP A 184 -22.73 -26.54 4.70
N CYS A 185 -22.01 -27.52 5.24
CA CYS A 185 -22.59 -28.57 6.07
C CYS A 185 -22.54 -28.27 7.57
N GLU A 186 -21.89 -27.17 7.99
CA GLU A 186 -21.79 -26.81 9.40
C GLU A 186 -22.87 -25.81 9.82
N SER A 187 -23.13 -25.72 11.13
CA SER A 187 -24.10 -24.79 11.72
C SER A 187 -23.58 -23.34 11.82
N THR A 188 -22.39 -23.06 11.30
CA THR A 188 -21.72 -21.76 11.33
C THR A 188 -22.03 -20.92 10.10
N ASP A 189 -21.78 -19.61 10.15
CA ASP A 189 -22.03 -18.72 9.00
C ASP A 189 -21.11 -19.06 7.81
N PRO A 190 -21.66 -19.58 6.70
CA PRO A 190 -20.86 -19.97 5.54
C PRO A 190 -20.12 -18.79 4.90
N GLN A 191 -20.68 -17.57 4.97
CA GLN A 191 -20.06 -16.37 4.42
C GLN A 191 -18.82 -15.93 5.20
N LYS A 192 -18.61 -16.45 6.41
CA LYS A 192 -17.43 -16.16 7.22
C LYS A 192 -16.44 -17.31 7.16
N HIS A 193 -16.91 -18.54 7.39
CA HIS A 193 -16.03 -19.68 7.64
C HIS A 193 -15.47 -20.31 6.35
N VAL A 194 -16.24 -20.34 5.24
CA VAL A 194 -15.75 -20.83 3.95
C VAL A 194 -14.52 -20.06 3.48
N PHE A 195 -14.51 -18.73 3.65
CA PHE A 195 -13.42 -17.89 3.17
C PHE A 195 -12.21 -17.89 4.11
N GLU A 196 -12.40 -18.08 5.42
CA GLU A 196 -11.31 -18.34 6.37
C GLU A 196 -10.60 -19.66 6.03
N ASP A 197 -11.36 -20.72 5.77
CA ASP A 197 -10.83 -22.05 5.43
C ASP A 197 -10.14 -22.09 4.06
N LEU A 198 -10.68 -21.39 3.07
CA LEU A 198 -10.01 -21.20 1.77
C LEU A 198 -8.68 -20.46 1.92
N GLY A 199 -8.60 -19.51 2.85
CA GLY A 199 -7.37 -18.82 3.22
C GLY A 199 -6.34 -19.79 3.80
N MET A 200 -6.73 -20.62 4.77
CA MET A 200 -5.85 -21.63 5.34
C MET A 200 -5.36 -22.64 4.30
N LYS A 201 -6.26 -23.19 3.47
CA LYS A 201 -5.91 -24.17 2.42
C LYS A 201 -4.87 -23.65 1.44
N ASN A 202 -4.93 -22.37 1.07
CA ASN A 202 -3.96 -21.73 0.21
C ASN A 202 -2.53 -21.76 0.80
N ILE A 203 -2.40 -21.47 2.10
CA ILE A 203 -1.09 -21.53 2.79
C ILE A 203 -0.49 -22.94 2.69
N TYR A 204 -1.30 -23.99 2.86
CA TYR A 204 -0.83 -25.39 2.75
C TYR A 204 -0.50 -25.82 1.32
N VAL A 205 -1.28 -25.40 0.33
CA VAL A 205 -0.98 -25.69 -1.09
C VAL A 205 0.31 -24.98 -1.53
N GLY A 206 0.51 -23.74 -1.09
CA GLY A 206 1.78 -23.02 -1.27
C GLY A 206 2.97 -23.76 -0.65
N LYS A 207 2.83 -24.34 0.55
CA LYS A 207 3.85 -25.21 1.17
C LYS A 207 4.20 -26.41 0.29
N SER A 208 3.19 -27.11 -0.23
CA SER A 208 3.42 -28.29 -1.08
C SER A 208 4.14 -27.92 -2.38
N TRP A 209 3.73 -26.84 -3.05
CA TRP A 209 4.37 -26.35 -4.27
C TRP A 209 5.80 -25.86 -4.04
N ALA A 210 6.06 -25.13 -2.96
CA ALA A 210 7.40 -24.68 -2.60
C ALA A 210 8.33 -25.87 -2.33
N ILE A 211 7.88 -26.88 -1.57
CA ILE A 211 8.66 -28.10 -1.31
C ILE A 211 9.00 -28.85 -2.61
N THR A 212 8.08 -28.87 -3.59
CA THR A 212 8.32 -29.55 -4.87
C THR A 212 9.28 -28.78 -5.80
N LYS A 213 9.41 -27.46 -5.62
CA LYS A 213 10.27 -26.60 -6.44
C LYS A 213 11.72 -26.53 -5.96
N TYR A 214 11.99 -26.86 -4.70
CA TYR A 214 13.33 -26.89 -4.10
C TYR A 214 13.92 -28.31 -3.96
N TRP A 215 13.23 -29.33 -4.46
CA TRP A 215 13.66 -30.74 -4.48
C TRP A 215 13.54 -31.36 -5.90
N ASN A 216 14.03 -30.65 -6.91
CA ASN A 216 14.36 -31.21 -8.24
C ASN A 216 15.59 -30.50 -8.80
#